data_AF-A0A9Q1E0P1-F1
#
_entry.id   AF-A0A9Q1E0P1-F1
#
_cell.length_a   1.000
_cell.length_b   1.000
_cell.length_c   1.000
_cell.angle_alpha   90.00
_cell.angle_beta   90.00
_cell.angle_gamma   90.00
#
_symmetry.space_group_name_H-M   'P 1'
#
loop_
_entity.id
_entity.type
_entity.pdbx_description
1 polymer ?
#
loop_
_entity_poly.entity_id
_entity_poly.type
_entity_poly.pdbx_seq_one_letter_code
_entity_poly.pdbx_strand_id
1 'polypeptide(L)'
;MAQEGPSTADTRRGIHQCNSQGCICCKHILKGSDLFQSAATGNIYEIPQSLTCKTPSVIYVIQCKECKVQYVGKTSTTLQKRFKDHRSSIRKCQHRPIPDHFTKNGHRLDDLIIYPIEQVTGSKELSERELHWIRVLDTVENGLNLGPYKCVRPQTQDDGDKRPVEPTEGQVEDESPQKGKRKLHGNEDVKSKKRKMKNNRQSVFSYETEELLSTCEDAFQVGKDAISEVDNKLEGVSCRENSFLEDLKKKISSLKHYNHKEKIYIGFFGKTGAGKSSLIN
;
A
#
# COMPACT_ATOMS: atom_id res chain seq x y z
N MET A 1 28.62 -23.35 -35.50
CA MET A 1 27.53 -23.03 -34.55
C MET A 1 28.18 -22.68 -33.22
N ALA A 2 28.32 -21.38 -32.94
CA ALA A 2 28.96 -20.91 -31.71
C ALA A 2 28.01 -21.11 -30.53
N GLN A 3 28.50 -21.76 -29.48
CA GLN A 3 27.80 -21.96 -28.23
C GLN A 3 27.90 -20.66 -27.41
N GLU A 4 26.75 -20.07 -27.05
CA GLU A 4 26.69 -18.92 -26.15
C GLU A 4 26.89 -19.39 -24.71
N GLY A 5 28.03 -19.02 -24.11
CA GLY A 5 28.31 -19.19 -22.68
C GLY A 5 27.61 -18.11 -21.82
N PRO A 6 27.56 -18.28 -20.49
CA PRO A 6 26.83 -17.38 -19.60
C PRO A 6 27.51 -15.99 -19.53
N SER A 7 26.72 -14.96 -19.78
CA SER A 7 27.04 -13.53 -19.64
C SER A 7 27.80 -13.23 -18.34
N THR A 8 29.05 -12.81 -18.45
CA THR A 8 29.89 -12.32 -17.34
C THR A 8 29.19 -11.19 -16.59
N ALA A 9 28.94 -11.36 -15.30
CA ALA A 9 28.40 -10.31 -14.43
C ALA A 9 29.43 -9.18 -14.29
N ASP A 10 29.03 -7.96 -14.66
CA ASP A 10 29.84 -6.76 -14.51
C ASP A 10 30.14 -6.53 -13.03
N THR A 11 31.41 -6.68 -12.65
CA THR A 11 31.91 -6.69 -11.25
C THR A 11 32.08 -5.28 -10.69
N ARG A 12 31.61 -4.26 -11.42
CA ARG A 12 31.69 -2.85 -11.01
C ARG A 12 30.57 -2.52 -10.02
N ARG A 13 30.93 -1.82 -8.94
CA ARG A 13 29.97 -1.33 -7.94
C ARG A 13 29.04 -0.28 -8.54
N GLY A 14 27.89 -0.05 -7.91
CA GLY A 14 26.93 0.97 -8.28
C GLY A 14 25.78 0.49 -9.18
N ILE A 15 25.10 1.46 -9.78
CA ILE A 15 23.84 1.25 -10.50
C ILE A 15 24.07 1.15 -12.00
N HIS A 16 23.68 0.02 -12.59
CA HIS A 16 23.92 -0.30 -14.00
C HIS A 16 22.65 -0.45 -14.82
N GLN A 17 22.80 -0.26 -16.13
CA GLN A 17 21.74 -0.55 -17.09
C GLN A 17 21.53 -2.07 -17.23
N CYS A 18 20.27 -2.51 -17.33
CA CYS A 18 20.02 -3.90 -17.70
C CYS A 18 20.15 -4.13 -19.21
N ASN A 19 20.39 -5.37 -19.61
CA ASN A 19 20.59 -5.78 -21.01
C ASN A 19 19.32 -5.71 -21.88
N SER A 20 18.21 -5.15 -21.38
CA SER A 20 16.97 -5.05 -22.14
C SER A 20 16.86 -3.71 -22.86
N GLN A 21 16.83 -3.76 -24.19
CA GLN A 21 16.61 -2.59 -25.04
C GLN A 21 15.24 -1.95 -24.72
N GLY A 22 15.23 -0.62 -24.55
CA GLY A 22 14.00 0.13 -24.27
C GLY A 22 13.38 -0.11 -22.88
N CYS A 23 14.11 -0.67 -21.91
CA CYS A 23 13.57 -0.91 -20.57
C CYS A 23 13.02 0.38 -19.93
N ILE A 24 11.71 0.42 -19.68
CA ILE A 24 11.01 1.58 -19.13
C ILE A 24 11.56 1.93 -17.74
N CYS A 25 11.80 0.94 -16.88
CA CYS A 25 12.34 1.17 -15.54
C CYS A 25 13.73 1.83 -15.59
N CYS A 26 14.59 1.39 -16.52
CA CYS A 26 15.92 1.99 -16.70
C CYS A 26 15.89 3.43 -17.21
N LYS A 27 14.74 3.96 -17.68
CA LYS A 27 14.60 5.40 -18.00
C LYS A 27 14.50 6.27 -16.74
N HIS A 28 14.07 5.68 -15.62
CA HIS A 28 13.91 6.36 -14.35
C HIS A 28 15.03 6.05 -13.36
N ILE A 29 15.92 5.11 -13.67
CA ILE A 29 17.06 4.79 -12.79
C ILE A 29 18.23 5.70 -13.11
N LEU A 30 18.89 6.25 -12.08
CA LEU A 30 20.15 6.97 -12.24
C LEU A 30 21.29 5.95 -12.44
N LYS A 31 21.83 5.89 -13.64
CA LYS A 31 22.87 4.91 -14.03
C LYS A 31 24.26 5.49 -13.82
N GLY A 32 25.24 4.62 -13.58
CA GLY A 32 26.65 4.98 -13.46
C GLY A 32 27.02 5.65 -12.14
N SER A 33 26.08 5.74 -11.19
CA SER A 33 26.33 6.22 -9.84
C SER A 33 26.53 5.05 -8.89
N ASP A 34 27.56 5.11 -8.07
CA ASP A 34 27.78 4.27 -6.90
C ASP A 34 27.52 5.03 -5.59
N LEU A 35 26.94 6.23 -5.69
CA LEU A 35 26.55 7.07 -4.56
C LEU A 35 25.09 7.50 -4.68
N PHE A 36 24.44 7.73 -3.53
CA PHE A 36 23.19 8.48 -3.45
C PHE A 36 23.19 9.39 -2.23
N GLN A 37 22.42 10.48 -2.28
CA GLN A 37 22.34 11.46 -1.20
C GLN A 37 20.97 11.42 -0.55
N SER A 38 20.90 11.49 0.78
CA SER A 38 19.67 11.76 1.53
C SER A 38 19.23 13.21 1.33
N ALA A 39 18.00 13.41 0.88
CA ALA A 39 17.45 14.76 0.73
C ALA A 39 17.17 15.44 2.08
N ALA A 40 16.81 14.64 3.11
CA ALA A 40 16.49 15.15 4.44
C ALA A 40 17.74 15.52 5.25
N THR A 41 18.75 14.65 5.25
CA THR A 41 19.95 14.82 6.10
C THR A 41 21.14 15.41 5.36
N GLY A 42 21.14 15.38 4.02
CA GLY A 42 22.26 15.79 3.19
C GLY A 42 23.40 14.75 3.11
N ASN A 43 23.34 13.67 3.90
CA ASN A 43 24.36 12.62 3.93
C ASN A 43 24.45 11.86 2.60
N ILE A 44 25.67 11.45 2.23
CA ILE A 44 25.95 10.67 1.03
C ILE A 44 26.29 9.23 1.45
N TYR A 45 25.72 8.26 0.74
CA TYR A 45 25.87 6.83 1.00
C TYR A 45 26.40 6.11 -0.23
N GLU A 46 27.30 5.15 0.00
CA GLU A 46 27.85 4.27 -1.03
C GLU A 46 26.90 3.12 -1.37
N ILE A 47 26.94 2.69 -2.63
CA ILE A 47 26.24 1.54 -3.18
C ILE A 47 27.32 0.51 -3.56
N PRO A 48 27.75 -0.34 -2.61
CA PRO A 48 28.89 -1.22 -2.82
C PRO A 48 28.58 -2.39 -3.76
N GLN A 49 27.30 -2.64 -4.06
CA GLN A 49 26.83 -3.75 -4.88
C GLN A 49 26.62 -3.31 -6.34
N SER A 50 26.71 -4.26 -7.26
CA SER A 50 26.32 -4.07 -8.67
C SER A 50 24.81 -4.28 -8.81
N LEU A 51 24.05 -3.20 -8.96
CA LEU A 51 22.58 -3.23 -8.94
C LEU A 51 21.99 -2.81 -10.29
N THR A 52 20.96 -3.53 -10.75
CA THR A 52 20.21 -3.18 -11.96
C THR A 52 18.71 -3.23 -11.68
N CYS A 53 17.88 -2.78 -12.62
CA CYS A 53 16.44 -2.97 -12.50
C CYS A 53 15.98 -4.44 -12.45
N LYS A 54 16.86 -5.39 -12.82
CA LYS A 54 16.55 -6.82 -12.79
C LYS A 54 17.00 -7.50 -11.50
N THR A 55 17.75 -6.82 -10.65
CA THR A 55 18.17 -7.35 -9.36
C THR A 55 16.93 -7.59 -8.47
N PRO A 56 16.75 -8.80 -7.92
CA PRO A 56 15.65 -9.11 -7.00
C PRO A 56 16.02 -8.82 -5.55
N SER A 57 15.02 -8.72 -4.67
CA SER A 57 15.23 -8.55 -3.22
C SER A 57 16.04 -7.29 -2.89
N VAL A 58 15.52 -6.13 -3.32
CA VAL A 58 16.22 -4.85 -3.30
C VAL A 58 15.46 -3.82 -2.47
N ILE A 59 16.20 -3.05 -1.66
CA ILE A 59 15.79 -1.77 -1.12
C ILE A 59 16.11 -0.69 -2.15
N TYR A 60 15.13 0.18 -2.43
CA TYR A 60 15.27 1.27 -3.37
C TYR A 60 14.72 2.57 -2.81
N VAL A 61 15.27 3.67 -3.30
CA VAL A 61 14.80 5.04 -3.06
C VAL A 61 14.11 5.55 -4.31
N ILE A 62 12.91 6.11 -4.17
CA ILE A 62 12.27 6.95 -5.17
C ILE A 62 12.49 8.41 -4.76
N GLN A 63 12.92 9.25 -5.70
CA GLN A 63 13.13 10.67 -5.48
C GLN A 63 12.41 11.50 -6.53
N CYS A 64 11.76 12.59 -6.10
CA CYS A 64 11.23 13.59 -7.02
C CYS A 64 12.34 14.51 -7.54
N LYS A 65 12.39 14.75 -8.85
CA LYS A 65 13.34 15.70 -9.47
C LYS A 65 13.10 17.14 -9.04
N GLU A 66 11.85 17.53 -8.90
CA GLU A 66 11.44 18.91 -8.64
C GLU A 66 11.69 19.32 -7.20
N CYS A 67 11.11 18.58 -6.24
CA CYS A 67 11.17 18.93 -4.82
C CYS A 67 12.15 18.10 -3.98
N LYS A 68 12.85 17.13 -4.59
CA LYS A 68 13.86 16.26 -3.96
C LYS A 68 13.37 15.32 -2.85
N VAL A 69 12.10 15.38 -2.43
CA VAL A 69 11.57 14.47 -1.40
C VAL A 69 11.75 13.00 -1.80
N GLN A 70 11.99 12.17 -0.80
CA GLN A 70 12.37 10.76 -0.98
C GLN A 70 11.36 9.79 -0.37
N TYR A 71 11.25 8.62 -0.97
CA TYR A 71 10.53 7.44 -0.49
C TYR A 71 11.48 6.26 -0.48
N VAL A 72 11.49 5.47 0.59
CA VAL A 72 12.16 4.18 0.67
C VAL A 72 11.13 3.06 0.51
N GLY A 73 11.45 2.05 -0.29
CA GLY A 73 10.66 0.83 -0.31
C GLY A 73 11.51 -0.41 -0.59
N LYS A 74 10.94 -1.57 -0.33
CA LYS A 74 11.51 -2.88 -0.68
C LYS A 74 10.75 -3.58 -1.81
N THR A 75 11.40 -4.59 -2.39
CA THR A 75 10.73 -5.60 -3.20
C THR A 75 11.46 -6.92 -3.11
N SER A 76 10.75 -8.03 -2.87
CA SER A 76 11.31 -9.38 -2.95
C SER A 76 11.51 -9.84 -4.40
N THR A 77 10.71 -9.29 -5.32
CA THR A 77 10.85 -9.49 -6.77
C THR A 77 11.87 -8.52 -7.38
N THR A 78 11.88 -8.35 -8.70
CA THR A 78 12.77 -7.40 -9.37
C THR A 78 12.25 -5.96 -9.26
N LEU A 79 13.18 -4.99 -9.20
CA LEU A 79 12.85 -3.57 -9.20
C LEU A 79 12.03 -3.16 -10.45
N GLN A 80 12.27 -3.80 -11.60
CA GLN A 80 11.49 -3.59 -12.82
C GLN A 80 10.00 -3.93 -12.62
N LYS A 81 9.70 -5.04 -11.94
CA LYS A 81 8.31 -5.44 -11.65
C LYS A 81 7.69 -4.44 -10.68
N ARG A 82 8.41 -4.12 -9.59
CA ARG A 82 7.96 -3.13 -8.62
C ARG A 82 7.67 -1.76 -9.24
N PHE A 83 8.51 -1.30 -10.16
CA PHE A 83 8.28 -0.05 -10.86
C PHE A 83 7.04 -0.08 -11.76
N LYS A 84 6.75 -1.22 -12.42
CA LYS A 84 5.50 -1.35 -13.19
C LYS A 84 4.28 -1.15 -12.30
N ASP A 85 4.32 -1.67 -11.08
CA ASP A 85 3.24 -1.51 -10.10
C ASP A 85 3.10 -0.04 -9.69
N HIS A 86 4.19 0.62 -9.26
CA HIS A 86 4.17 2.06 -8.96
C HIS A 86 3.65 2.91 -10.12
N ARG A 87 4.13 2.66 -11.33
CA ARG A 87 3.67 3.35 -12.56
C ARG A 87 2.19 3.14 -12.82
N SER A 88 1.68 1.94 -12.59
CA SER A 88 0.25 1.62 -12.70
C SER A 88 -0.56 2.38 -11.66
N SER A 89 -0.11 2.38 -10.39
CA SER A 89 -0.75 3.10 -9.29
C SER A 89 -0.81 4.61 -9.52
N ILE A 90 0.27 5.23 -10.02
CA ILE A 90 0.30 6.65 -10.39
C ILE A 90 -0.74 6.94 -11.48
N ARG A 91 -0.78 6.13 -12.55
CA ARG A 91 -1.73 6.33 -13.66
C ARG A 91 -3.19 6.15 -13.28
N LYS A 92 -3.44 5.28 -12.30
CA LYS A 92 -4.77 5.01 -11.77
C LYS A 92 -5.14 5.96 -10.62
N CYS A 93 -4.28 6.92 -10.27
CA CYS A 93 -4.47 7.85 -9.16
C CYS A 93 -4.87 7.13 -7.85
N GLN A 94 -4.25 5.99 -7.57
CA GLN A 94 -4.55 5.21 -6.36
C GLN A 94 -4.14 6.01 -5.12
N HIS A 95 -4.97 6.06 -4.08
CA HIS A 95 -4.63 6.79 -2.87
C HIS A 95 -3.51 6.10 -2.08
N ARG A 96 -2.27 6.54 -2.32
CA ARG A 96 -1.02 6.04 -1.76
C ARG A 96 0.03 7.15 -1.88
N PRO A 97 1.09 7.17 -1.04
CA PRO A 97 1.99 8.30 -0.97
C PRO A 97 2.68 8.68 -2.29
N ILE A 98 3.18 7.68 -3.01
CA ILE A 98 3.84 7.90 -4.31
C ILE A 98 2.84 8.42 -5.36
N PRO A 99 1.73 7.72 -5.68
CA PRO A 99 0.72 8.25 -6.61
C PRO A 99 0.19 9.63 -6.25
N ASP A 100 -0.16 9.88 -4.98
CA ASP A 100 -0.68 11.18 -4.56
C ASP A 100 0.31 12.30 -4.87
N HIS A 101 1.59 12.07 -4.58
CA HIS A 101 2.66 13.02 -4.89
C HIS A 101 2.79 13.31 -6.40
N PHE A 102 2.83 12.27 -7.25
CA PHE A 102 3.02 12.41 -8.70
C PHE A 102 1.73 12.61 -9.51
N THR A 103 0.62 12.95 -8.85
CA THR A 103 -0.66 13.26 -9.52
C THR A 103 -1.30 14.55 -9.02
N LYS A 104 -1.24 14.85 -7.72
CA LYS A 104 -1.95 16.00 -7.12
C LYS A 104 -1.06 17.22 -6.93
N ASN A 105 0.24 17.05 -6.72
CA ASN A 105 1.13 18.12 -6.28
C ASN A 105 1.82 18.85 -7.46
N GLY A 106 1.27 18.76 -8.67
CA GLY A 106 1.88 19.35 -9.87
C GLY A 106 3.10 18.60 -10.42
N HIS A 107 3.55 17.53 -9.76
CA HIS A 107 4.63 16.66 -10.23
C HIS A 107 4.08 15.52 -11.08
N ARG A 108 4.90 15.00 -12.00
CA ARG A 108 4.52 13.98 -12.99
C ARG A 108 5.41 12.76 -12.86
N LEU A 109 4.98 11.63 -13.44
CA LEU A 109 5.76 10.40 -13.49
C LEU A 109 7.18 10.60 -14.08
N ASP A 110 7.36 11.55 -15.00
CA ASP A 110 8.65 11.84 -15.62
C ASP A 110 9.66 12.47 -14.63
N ASP A 111 9.17 13.01 -13.52
CA ASP A 111 9.96 13.60 -12.43
C ASP A 111 10.43 12.54 -11.43
N LEU A 112 10.05 11.28 -11.62
CA LEU A 112 10.41 10.17 -10.75
C LEU A 112 11.80 9.63 -11.13
N ILE A 113 12.72 9.63 -10.16
CA ILE A 113 14.02 8.93 -10.22
C ILE A 113 14.03 7.78 -9.21
N ILE A 114 14.70 6.68 -9.55
CA ILE A 114 14.87 5.48 -8.72
C ILE A 114 16.35 5.18 -8.51
N TYR A 115 16.72 4.90 -7.26
CA TYR A 115 18.02 4.40 -6.86
C TYR A 115 17.84 3.02 -6.20
N PRO A 116 18.22 1.91 -6.83
CA PRO A 116 18.46 0.69 -6.07
C PRO A 116 19.69 0.93 -5.17
N ILE A 117 19.54 0.73 -3.86
CA ILE A 117 20.58 1.09 -2.90
C ILE A 117 21.20 -0.13 -2.19
N GLU A 118 20.43 -1.20 -2.03
CA GLU A 118 20.90 -2.40 -1.34
C GLU A 118 20.14 -3.64 -1.82
N GLN A 119 20.85 -4.70 -2.19
CA GLN A 119 20.28 -6.03 -2.37
C GLN A 119 20.45 -6.82 -1.06
N VAL A 120 19.35 -7.35 -0.55
CA VAL A 120 19.28 -8.10 0.71
C VAL A 120 18.83 -9.53 0.41
N THR A 121 19.46 -10.49 1.06
CA THR A 121 19.06 -11.91 0.97
C THR A 121 18.25 -12.24 2.22
N GLY A 122 17.08 -12.85 2.06
CA GLY A 122 16.18 -13.20 3.16
C GLY A 122 15.03 -12.19 3.34
N SER A 123 13.83 -12.69 3.60
CA SER A 123 12.62 -11.87 3.66
C SER A 123 12.52 -11.02 4.93
N LYS A 124 12.95 -11.57 6.08
CA LYS A 124 12.94 -10.87 7.36
C LYS A 124 13.94 -9.72 7.33
N GLU A 125 15.14 -10.01 6.86
CA GLU A 125 16.23 -9.07 6.69
C GLU A 125 15.81 -7.94 5.74
N LEU A 126 15.11 -8.26 4.63
CA LEU A 126 14.62 -7.26 3.70
C LEU A 126 13.69 -6.23 4.37
N SER A 127 12.81 -6.68 5.28
CA SER A 127 11.94 -5.78 6.05
C SER A 127 12.70 -4.95 7.08
N GLU A 128 13.65 -5.55 7.79
CA GLU A 128 14.49 -4.84 8.76
C GLU A 128 15.36 -3.78 8.09
N ARG A 129 15.92 -4.09 6.93
CA ARG A 129 16.73 -3.17 6.12
C ARG A 129 15.89 -2.04 5.52
N GLU A 130 14.67 -2.31 5.07
CA GLU A 130 13.74 -1.25 4.65
C GLU A 130 13.50 -0.24 5.78
N LEU A 131 13.16 -0.73 6.98
CA LEU A 131 12.90 0.10 8.14
C LEU A 131 14.14 0.89 8.58
N HIS A 132 15.31 0.27 8.51
CA HIS A 132 16.59 0.95 8.75
C HIS A 132 16.76 2.14 7.81
N TRP A 133 16.59 1.95 6.49
CA TRP A 133 16.76 3.03 5.53
C TRP A 133 15.68 4.11 5.63
N ILE A 134 14.43 3.76 5.95
CA ILE A 134 13.37 4.74 6.24
C ILE A 134 13.82 5.68 7.37
N ARG A 135 14.42 5.14 8.43
CA ARG A 135 14.91 5.91 9.58
C ARG A 135 16.16 6.73 9.23
N VAL A 136 17.13 6.09 8.59
CA VAL A 136 18.42 6.73 8.23
C VAL A 136 18.22 7.89 7.27
N LEU A 137 17.28 7.77 6.34
CA LEU A 137 16.98 8.80 5.34
C LEU A 137 15.86 9.75 5.76
N ASP A 138 15.30 9.57 6.95
CA ASP A 138 14.20 10.36 7.53
C ASP A 138 13.03 10.57 6.56
N THR A 139 12.59 9.50 5.90
CA THR A 139 11.56 9.60 4.86
C THR A 139 10.13 9.60 5.42
N VAL A 140 9.96 9.56 6.73
CA VAL A 140 8.64 9.70 7.39
C VAL A 140 8.31 11.17 7.67
N GLU A 141 9.22 11.90 8.32
CA GLU A 141 8.98 13.30 8.66
C GLU A 141 9.34 14.21 7.48
N ASN A 142 10.44 13.92 6.78
CA ASN A 142 10.97 14.73 5.68
C ASN A 142 10.89 14.02 4.31
N GLY A 143 9.99 13.05 4.16
CA GLY A 143 9.80 12.31 2.92
C GLY A 143 8.36 11.86 2.65
N LEU A 144 8.23 10.78 1.89
CA LEU A 144 6.95 10.26 1.40
C LEU A 144 6.52 8.96 2.09
N ASN A 145 7.34 8.34 2.93
CA ASN A 145 6.91 7.16 3.68
C ASN A 145 5.85 7.59 4.71
N LEU A 146 4.79 6.80 4.84
CA LEU A 146 3.87 6.99 5.96
C LEU A 146 4.54 6.41 7.20
N GLY A 147 4.58 7.20 8.26
CA GLY A 147 4.94 6.67 9.58
C GLY A 147 3.94 5.60 10.01
N PRO A 148 4.33 4.71 10.94
CA PRO A 148 3.47 3.63 11.46
C PRO A 148 2.17 4.12 12.12
N TYR A 149 1.94 5.44 12.24
CA TYR A 149 0.81 6.04 12.96
C TYR A 149 0.10 7.22 12.27
N LYS A 150 0.16 7.36 10.94
CA LYS A 150 -0.69 8.36 10.25
C LYS A 150 -1.81 7.72 9.44
N CYS A 151 -2.80 7.16 10.16
CA CYS A 151 -4.17 7.09 9.62
C CYS A 151 -4.75 8.49 9.66
N VAL A 152 -4.69 9.21 8.53
CA VAL A 152 -5.43 10.47 8.38
C VAL A 152 -6.90 10.11 8.33
N ARG A 153 -7.66 10.42 9.39
CA ARG A 153 -9.13 10.41 9.32
C ARG A 153 -9.53 11.35 8.17
N PRO A 154 -10.42 10.93 7.26
CA PRO A 154 -11.05 11.87 6.35
C PRO A 154 -11.66 12.98 7.21
N GLN A 155 -11.22 14.23 7.01
CA GLN A 155 -11.89 15.37 7.61
C GLN A 155 -13.26 15.46 6.95
N THR A 156 -14.29 14.98 7.63
CA THR A 156 -15.66 15.35 7.30
C THR A 156 -15.77 16.84 7.54
N GLN A 157 -16.05 17.60 6.48
CA GLN A 157 -16.51 18.97 6.62
C GLN A 157 -17.76 18.94 7.50
N ASP A 158 -17.72 19.76 8.53
CA ASP A 158 -18.76 19.95 9.54
C ASP A 158 -19.93 20.67 8.88
N ASP A 159 -20.76 19.93 8.14
CA ASP A 159 -22.07 20.40 7.71
C ASP A 159 -23.05 20.13 8.86
N GLY A 160 -23.44 21.21 9.51
CA GLY A 160 -24.11 21.22 10.80
C GLY A 160 -25.37 20.36 10.95
N ASP A 161 -25.58 19.99 12.21
CA ASP A 161 -26.76 19.43 12.85
C ASP A 161 -28.07 19.49 12.02
N LYS A 162 -28.38 18.38 11.35
CA LYS A 162 -29.75 18.05 10.94
C LYS A 162 -30.15 16.73 11.57
N ARG A 163 -30.92 16.87 12.65
CA ARG A 163 -31.63 15.81 13.37
C ARG A 163 -32.39 14.89 12.39
N PRO A 164 -32.35 13.56 12.56
CA PRO A 164 -33.09 12.64 11.70
C PRO A 164 -34.60 12.84 11.85
N VAL A 165 -35.31 12.99 10.73
CA VAL A 165 -36.78 12.95 10.67
C VAL A 165 -37.18 11.50 10.40
N GLU A 166 -38.04 10.96 11.25
CA GLU A 166 -38.58 9.60 11.10
C GLU A 166 -39.42 9.45 9.81
N PRO A 167 -39.40 8.28 9.13
CA PRO A 167 -40.25 8.05 7.98
C PRO A 167 -41.66 7.64 8.44
N THR A 168 -42.63 8.49 8.15
CA THR A 168 -44.07 8.15 8.22
C THR A 168 -44.46 7.28 7.03
N GLU A 169 -45.19 6.20 7.32
CA GLU A 169 -45.85 5.33 6.35
C GLU A 169 -46.90 6.10 5.52
N GLY A 170 -46.95 5.85 4.21
CA GLY A 170 -47.94 6.41 3.30
C GLY A 170 -47.99 5.67 1.97
N GLN A 171 -49.20 5.33 1.56
CA GLN A 171 -49.57 4.33 0.56
C GLN A 171 -49.51 4.81 -0.91
N VAL A 172 -49.33 3.82 -1.79
CA VAL A 172 -49.64 3.66 -3.22
C VAL A 172 -50.63 4.66 -3.85
N GLU A 173 -50.35 5.14 -5.08
CA GLU A 173 -51.16 5.05 -6.35
C GLU A 173 -50.30 5.61 -7.52
N ASP A 174 -49.88 4.76 -8.47
CA ASP A 174 -50.36 4.62 -9.86
C ASP A 174 -50.43 5.90 -10.71
N GLU A 175 -49.59 5.97 -11.76
CA GLU A 175 -50.03 6.31 -13.13
C GLU A 175 -48.85 6.21 -14.13
N SER A 176 -49.06 5.43 -15.19
CA SER A 176 -48.22 5.37 -16.41
C SER A 176 -48.61 6.49 -17.39
N PRO A 177 -47.78 6.86 -18.39
CA PRO A 177 -48.07 6.35 -19.74
C PRO A 177 -46.90 6.16 -20.74
N GLN A 178 -47.10 5.13 -21.58
CA GLN A 178 -46.90 5.04 -23.06
C GLN A 178 -45.48 5.09 -23.68
N LYS A 179 -44.98 3.95 -24.21
CA LYS A 179 -45.15 3.37 -25.58
C LYS A 179 -44.32 4.03 -26.70
N GLY A 180 -43.30 3.29 -27.16
CA GLY A 180 -42.70 3.44 -28.49
C GLY A 180 -42.18 2.08 -29.00
N LYS A 181 -42.90 1.46 -29.93
CA LYS A 181 -42.54 0.20 -30.61
C LYS A 181 -41.66 0.47 -31.84
N ARG A 182 -40.71 -0.43 -32.14
CA ARG A 182 -40.29 -0.88 -33.50
C ARG A 182 -39.32 -2.09 -33.35
N LYS A 183 -39.83 -3.32 -33.51
CA LYS A 183 -39.75 -4.24 -34.69
C LYS A 183 -38.47 -5.10 -34.76
N LEU A 184 -38.66 -6.42 -34.61
CA LEU A 184 -37.71 -7.51 -34.93
C LEU A 184 -37.50 -7.66 -36.45
N HIS A 185 -36.35 -8.20 -36.85
CA HIS A 185 -36.03 -9.24 -37.86
C HIS A 185 -34.48 -9.36 -37.87
N GLY A 186 -33.76 -10.47 -37.99
CA GLY A 186 -34.04 -11.90 -38.11
C GLY A 186 -32.72 -12.67 -37.80
N ASN A 187 -32.81 -13.98 -37.63
CA ASN A 187 -31.71 -14.88 -37.27
C ASN A 187 -30.68 -15.06 -38.39
N GLU A 188 -29.39 -15.16 -38.06
CA GLU A 188 -28.45 -16.07 -38.71
C GLU A 188 -27.44 -16.65 -37.70
N ASP A 189 -27.27 -17.97 -37.79
CA ASP A 189 -26.43 -18.85 -36.97
C ASP A 189 -24.93 -18.62 -37.18
N VAL A 190 -24.16 -18.39 -36.10
CA VAL A 190 -22.71 -18.69 -36.07
C VAL A 190 -22.27 -19.27 -34.72
N LYS A 191 -22.17 -20.60 -34.72
CA LYS A 191 -21.17 -21.46 -34.07
C LYS A 191 -20.45 -20.95 -32.80
N SER A 192 -20.83 -21.57 -31.68
CA SER A 192 -19.99 -22.06 -30.58
C SER A 192 -18.48 -21.72 -30.59
N LYS A 193 -18.06 -20.88 -29.65
CA LYS A 193 -16.73 -21.01 -28.99
C LYS A 193 -16.91 -20.89 -27.48
N LYS A 194 -17.03 -22.03 -26.80
CA LYS A 194 -16.82 -22.16 -25.35
C LYS A 194 -15.41 -21.66 -25.03
N ARG A 195 -15.27 -20.41 -24.58
CA ARG A 195 -14.04 -19.96 -23.91
C ARG A 195 -14.05 -20.58 -22.52
N LYS A 196 -13.25 -21.64 -22.35
CA LYS A 196 -12.89 -22.17 -21.02
C LYS A 196 -12.30 -21.01 -20.22
N MET A 197 -13.07 -20.49 -19.26
CA MET A 197 -12.59 -19.57 -18.26
C MET A 197 -11.61 -20.38 -17.40
N LYS A 198 -10.31 -20.19 -17.63
CA LYS A 198 -9.29 -20.69 -16.70
C LYS A 198 -9.52 -19.91 -15.41
N ASN A 199 -10.03 -20.60 -14.39
CA ASN A 199 -10.02 -20.13 -13.01
C ASN A 199 -8.57 -19.95 -12.57
N ASN A 200 -7.99 -18.80 -12.91
CA ASN A 200 -6.85 -18.29 -12.18
C ASN A 200 -7.45 -17.65 -10.94
N ARG A 201 -7.54 -18.40 -9.84
CA ARG A 201 -7.74 -17.83 -8.50
C ARG A 201 -6.52 -16.95 -8.23
N GLN A 202 -6.55 -15.74 -8.76
CA GLN A 202 -5.60 -14.70 -8.45
C GLN A 202 -5.89 -14.31 -7.01
N SER A 203 -4.90 -14.42 -6.12
CA SER A 203 -5.08 -14.03 -4.72
C SER A 203 -5.67 -12.63 -4.70
N VAL A 204 -6.83 -12.50 -4.04
CA VAL A 204 -7.65 -11.29 -4.05
C VAL A 204 -6.92 -10.13 -3.35
N PHE A 205 -5.85 -10.43 -2.63
CA PHE A 205 -5.03 -9.48 -1.90
C PHE A 205 -3.61 -9.45 -2.48
N SER A 206 -3.07 -8.24 -2.65
CA SER A 206 -1.66 -8.06 -2.97
C SER A 206 -0.83 -8.37 -1.72
N TYR A 207 0.41 -8.83 -1.91
CA TYR A 207 1.36 -9.09 -0.82
C TYR A 207 1.46 -7.91 0.17
N GLU A 208 1.34 -6.67 -0.32
CA GLU A 208 1.35 -5.47 0.52
C GLU A 208 0.12 -5.33 1.43
N THR A 209 -1.06 -5.78 0.97
CA THR A 209 -2.27 -5.73 1.80
C THR A 209 -2.25 -6.81 2.89
N GLU A 210 -1.67 -7.97 2.61
CA GLU A 210 -1.43 -9.01 3.63
C GLU A 210 -0.41 -8.52 4.67
N GLU A 211 0.65 -7.84 4.25
CA GLU A 211 1.65 -7.24 5.15
C GLU A 211 1.04 -6.14 6.04
N LEU A 212 0.15 -5.30 5.50
CA LEU A 212 -0.57 -4.29 6.28
C LEU A 212 -1.52 -4.89 7.33
N LEU A 213 -2.24 -5.96 6.97
CA LEU A 213 -3.09 -6.67 7.92
C LEU A 213 -2.27 -7.32 9.02
N SER A 214 -1.15 -7.98 8.66
CA SER A 214 -0.22 -8.55 9.63
C SER A 214 0.36 -7.49 10.57
N THR A 215 0.77 -6.34 10.03
CA THR A 215 1.31 -5.24 10.85
C THR A 215 0.26 -4.70 11.83
N CYS A 216 -1.02 -4.63 11.41
CA CYS A 216 -2.13 -4.23 12.26
C CYS A 216 -2.38 -5.23 13.39
N GLU A 217 -2.36 -6.53 13.08
CA GLU A 217 -2.47 -7.62 14.06
C GLU A 217 -1.30 -7.58 15.07
N ASP A 218 -0.07 -7.42 14.60
CA ASP A 218 1.13 -7.31 15.43
C ASP A 218 1.04 -6.10 16.38
N ALA A 219 0.65 -4.92 15.87
CA ALA A 219 0.49 -3.71 16.68
C ALA A 219 -0.60 -3.87 17.75
N PHE A 220 -1.69 -4.56 17.42
CA PHE A 220 -2.73 -4.87 18.39
C PHE A 220 -2.23 -5.83 19.47
N GLN A 221 -1.46 -6.85 19.09
CA GLN A 221 -0.89 -7.81 20.03
C GLN A 221 0.10 -7.14 21.00
N VAL A 222 0.96 -6.25 20.51
CA VAL A 222 1.86 -5.45 21.37
C VAL A 222 1.06 -4.63 22.40
N GLY A 223 -0.05 -4.02 21.99
CA GLY A 223 -0.95 -3.30 22.90
C GLY A 223 -1.58 -4.21 23.96
N LYS A 224 -2.00 -5.42 23.57
CA LYS A 224 -2.53 -6.45 24.48
C LYS A 224 -1.51 -6.93 25.49
N ASP A 225 -0.28 -7.14 25.05
CA ASP A 225 0.82 -7.58 25.91
C ASP A 225 1.15 -6.51 26.95
N ALA A 226 1.21 -5.24 26.52
CA ALA A 226 1.42 -4.10 27.41
C ALA A 226 0.31 -3.96 28.46
N ILE A 227 -0.97 -4.08 28.06
CA ILE A 227 -2.11 -4.05 28.99
C ILE A 227 -2.01 -5.20 30.00
N SER A 228 -1.63 -6.39 29.54
CA SER A 228 -1.48 -7.57 30.40
C SER A 228 -0.33 -7.41 31.39
N GLU A 229 0.78 -6.79 30.98
CA GLU A 229 1.90 -6.47 31.86
C GLU A 229 1.49 -5.49 32.96
N VAL A 230 0.74 -4.44 32.61
CA VAL A 230 0.22 -3.48 33.60
C VAL A 230 -0.76 -4.14 34.56
N ASP A 231 -1.66 -5.00 34.07
CA ASP A 231 -2.60 -5.77 34.88
C ASP A 231 -1.87 -6.65 35.92
N ASN A 232 -0.87 -7.41 35.48
CA ASN A 232 -0.05 -8.26 36.36
C ASN A 232 0.70 -7.43 37.41
N LYS A 233 1.21 -6.25 37.05
CA LYS A 233 1.87 -5.33 37.99
C LYS A 233 0.89 -4.77 39.02
N LEU A 234 -0.38 -4.62 38.68
CA LEU A 234 -1.42 -4.09 39.57
C LEU A 234 -2.00 -5.14 40.51
N GLU A 235 -1.95 -6.43 40.18
CA GLU A 235 -2.43 -7.52 41.06
C GLU A 235 -1.72 -7.51 42.44
N GLY A 236 -0.43 -7.17 42.46
CA GLY A 236 0.37 -7.11 43.69
C GLY A 236 0.22 -5.82 44.50
N VAL A 237 -0.53 -4.82 44.00
CA VAL A 237 -0.67 -3.52 44.65
C VAL A 237 -1.94 -3.51 45.51
N SER A 238 -1.77 -3.38 46.82
CA SER A 238 -2.86 -3.12 47.77
C SER A 238 -2.56 -1.85 48.57
N CYS A 239 -3.57 -0.98 48.67
CA CYS A 239 -3.52 0.26 49.44
C CYS A 239 -4.78 0.32 50.31
N ARG A 240 -4.69 0.81 51.55
CA ARG A 240 -5.87 1.08 52.37
C ARG A 240 -6.66 2.24 51.76
N GLU A 241 -7.89 1.95 51.33
CA GLU A 241 -8.88 2.89 50.78
C GLU A 241 -8.40 3.80 49.65
N ASN A 242 -8.30 3.25 48.43
CA ASN A 242 -8.10 4.05 47.22
C ASN A 242 -9.13 3.66 46.15
N SER A 243 -10.23 4.41 46.07
CA SER A 243 -11.28 4.24 45.04
C SER A 243 -10.71 4.27 43.62
N PHE A 244 -9.69 5.09 43.40
CA PHE A 244 -8.97 5.19 42.13
C PHE A 244 -8.27 3.89 41.73
N LEU A 245 -7.64 3.17 42.67
CA LEU A 245 -6.90 1.94 42.35
C LEU A 245 -7.86 0.82 41.91
N GLU A 246 -9.02 0.74 42.56
CA GLU A 246 -10.07 -0.22 42.20
C GLU A 246 -10.70 0.13 40.84
N ASP A 247 -10.96 1.40 40.57
CA ASP A 247 -11.42 1.86 39.25
C ASP A 247 -10.39 1.59 38.15
N LEU A 248 -9.10 1.77 38.45
CA LEU A 248 -8.00 1.51 37.53
C LEU A 248 -7.91 0.01 37.21
N LYS A 249 -7.92 -0.86 38.23
CA LYS A 249 -7.95 -2.32 38.07
C LYS A 249 -9.15 -2.76 37.24
N LYS A 250 -10.34 -2.20 37.50
CA LYS A 250 -11.56 -2.49 36.74
C LYS A 250 -11.46 -2.08 35.28
N LYS A 251 -10.93 -0.89 34.99
CA LYS A 251 -10.73 -0.40 33.60
C LYS A 251 -9.70 -1.24 32.85
N ILE A 252 -8.59 -1.60 33.49
CA ILE A 252 -7.53 -2.41 32.86
C ILE A 252 -8.01 -3.84 32.61
N SER A 253 -8.72 -4.44 33.56
CA SER A 253 -9.37 -5.74 33.34
C SER A 253 -10.38 -5.70 32.19
N SER A 254 -11.16 -4.61 32.05
CA SER A 254 -12.06 -4.42 30.92
C SER A 254 -11.31 -4.33 29.58
N LEU A 255 -10.18 -3.62 29.54
CA LEU A 255 -9.33 -3.50 28.35
C LEU A 255 -8.63 -4.82 27.99
N LYS A 256 -8.21 -5.60 28.99
CA LYS A 256 -7.62 -6.94 28.82
C LYS A 256 -8.60 -7.88 28.10
N HIS A 257 -9.88 -7.82 28.44
CA HIS A 257 -10.93 -8.65 27.83
C HIS A 257 -11.58 -8.04 26.59
N TYR A 258 -11.28 -6.78 26.25
CA TYR A 258 -11.80 -6.11 25.06
C TYR A 258 -11.35 -6.84 23.79
N ASN A 259 -12.28 -7.43 23.05
CA ASN A 259 -11.98 -8.19 21.84
C ASN A 259 -12.42 -7.39 20.61
N HIS A 260 -11.49 -7.07 19.69
CA HIS A 260 -11.75 -6.28 18.47
C HIS A 260 -12.54 -7.08 17.41
N LYS A 261 -13.51 -7.91 17.81
CA LYS A 261 -14.47 -8.51 16.88
C LYS A 261 -15.57 -7.53 16.47
N GLU A 262 -15.37 -6.22 16.63
CA GLU A 262 -16.20 -5.25 15.93
C GLU A 262 -15.99 -5.49 14.43
N LYS A 263 -17.05 -6.01 13.79
CA LYS A 263 -17.04 -6.27 12.36
C LYS A 263 -16.76 -4.95 11.66
N ILE A 264 -15.71 -4.89 10.87
CA ILE A 264 -15.47 -3.74 9.99
C ILE A 264 -16.51 -3.82 8.88
N TYR A 265 -17.46 -2.91 8.89
CA TYR A 265 -18.45 -2.79 7.83
C TYR A 265 -17.88 -1.91 6.72
N ILE A 266 -17.70 -2.49 5.53
CA ILE A 266 -17.27 -1.76 4.34
C ILE A 266 -18.47 -1.62 3.40
N GLY A 267 -18.96 -0.39 3.25
CA GLY A 267 -20.07 -0.06 2.35
C GLY A 267 -19.58 0.34 0.96
N PHE A 268 -20.11 -0.32 -0.08
CA PHE A 268 -19.86 0.05 -1.48
C PHE A 268 -21.07 0.80 -2.06
N PHE A 269 -20.88 2.05 -2.46
CA PHE A 269 -21.95 2.90 -2.99
C PHE A 269 -21.69 3.30 -4.45
N GLY A 270 -22.77 3.48 -5.23
CA GLY A 270 -22.68 3.84 -6.64
C GLY A 270 -23.98 3.57 -7.41
N LYS A 271 -24.07 4.06 -8.65
CA LYS A 271 -25.26 3.86 -9.51
C LYS A 271 -25.54 2.38 -9.81
N THR A 272 -26.76 2.07 -10.20
CA THR A 272 -27.15 0.75 -10.71
C THR A 272 -26.30 0.40 -11.94
N GLY A 273 -25.77 -0.82 -12.01
CA GLY A 273 -24.88 -1.25 -13.10
C GLY A 273 -23.40 -0.92 -12.94
N ALA A 274 -22.99 -0.19 -11.89
CA ALA A 274 -21.58 0.17 -11.65
C ALA A 274 -20.66 -0.99 -11.21
N GLY A 275 -21.16 -2.24 -11.18
CA GLY A 275 -20.35 -3.42 -10.89
C GLY A 275 -20.03 -3.66 -9.40
N LYS A 276 -20.77 -3.04 -8.46
CA LYS A 276 -20.55 -3.21 -7.00
C LYS A 276 -20.54 -4.67 -6.56
N SER A 277 -21.49 -5.48 -7.04
CA SER A 277 -21.56 -6.91 -6.73
C SER A 277 -20.39 -7.72 -7.31
N SER A 278 -19.86 -7.30 -8.46
CA SER A 278 -18.67 -7.90 -9.08
C SER A 278 -17.35 -7.50 -8.41
N LEU A 279 -17.37 -6.45 -7.58
CA LEU A 279 -16.21 -5.99 -6.82
C LEU A 279 -16.08 -6.75 -5.49
N ILE A 280 -17.21 -7.19 -4.93
CA ILE A 280 -17.27 -7.96 -3.68
C ILE A 280 -16.95 -9.45 -3.92
N ASN A 281 -17.43 -9.99 -5.05
CA ASN A 281 -17.22 -11.37 -5.47
C ASN A 281 -15.83 -11.60 -6.08
#